data_AF-A0AAD7IPD6-F1
#
_entry.id   AF-A0AAD7IPD6-F1
#
_cell.length_a   1.000
_cell.length_b   1.000
_cell.length_c   1.000
_cell.angle_alpha   90.00
_cell.angle_beta   90.00
_cell.angle_gamma   90.00
#
_symmetry.space_group_name_H-M   'P 1'
#
loop_
_entity.id
_entity.type
_entity.pdbx_description
1 polymer ?
#
loop_
_entity_poly.entity_id
_entity_poly.type
_entity_poly.pdbx_seq_one_letter_code
_entity_poly.pdbx_strand_id
1 'polypeptide(L)'
;MGLVSWIANDHNIQSMVYIDDTFSADIADNMSHYAPYDIILPTPQAETLRLWDSIRLPHERPKQIWGPSLTVIGFDVDPNAMTFTMPELKRDELLAAVQEFCIVPRGGRRHPLRKFWQLAGWINWSFNVHPLLKPGLSHIYEKTKGKSNPDAAVFVNQGVINDLTWFSRHLSNSTGVHLIESLEWEPSEADVVAYCDASLSGLGFYFPELGLGYQSFPPSAAREFTESPTAAAEHAKSGIPIFYLEAFCVCWCLHQIAYLVRENGNVCVRKITIWTDNSNTFDIFNSLHAKPFYNEILKSAVDILIANNFQLRVLLLPGKKNIVADALSRWRNDDAMQYHPGLLIDSSTPLPYIPFTPPRDTLG
;
A
#
# COMPACT_ATOMS: atom_id res chain seq x y z
N MET A 1 -11.76 -1.97 27.86
CA MET A 1 -12.66 -2.32 26.75
C MET A 1 -12.43 -3.74 26.22
N GLY A 2 -11.21 -4.23 26.01
CA GLY A 2 -10.98 -5.62 25.58
C GLY A 2 -11.69 -6.71 26.42
N LEU A 3 -11.69 -6.61 27.75
CA LEU A 3 -12.46 -7.52 28.63
C LEU A 3 -13.98 -7.40 28.42
N VAL A 4 -14.48 -6.19 28.21
CA VAL A 4 -15.92 -5.93 27.98
C VAL A 4 -16.35 -6.52 26.64
N SER A 5 -15.53 -6.37 25.60
CA SER A 5 -15.76 -7.00 24.30
C SER A 5 -15.77 -8.53 24.39
N TRP A 6 -14.88 -9.11 25.21
CA TRP A 6 -14.87 -10.55 25.45
C TRP A 6 -16.16 -11.03 26.13
N ILE A 7 -16.66 -10.30 27.15
CA ILE A 7 -17.94 -10.60 27.79
C ILE A 7 -19.09 -10.49 26.77
N ALA A 8 -19.11 -9.43 25.94
CA ALA A 8 -20.13 -9.27 24.91
C ALA A 8 -20.16 -10.48 23.95
N ASN A 9 -18.99 -10.94 23.52
CA ASN A 9 -18.86 -12.12 22.67
C ASN A 9 -19.32 -13.41 23.36
N ASP A 10 -19.02 -13.60 24.64
CA ASP A 10 -19.51 -14.73 25.45
C ASP A 10 -21.06 -14.74 25.55
N HIS A 11 -21.67 -13.55 25.54
CA HIS A 11 -23.11 -13.35 25.49
C HIS A 11 -23.70 -13.36 24.07
N ASN A 12 -22.92 -13.72 23.04
CA ASN A 12 -23.31 -13.72 21.62
C ASN A 12 -23.76 -12.34 21.07
N ILE A 13 -23.30 -11.25 21.67
CA ILE A 13 -23.56 -9.89 21.19
C ILE A 13 -22.44 -9.52 20.21
N GLN A 14 -22.80 -9.40 18.93
CA GLN A 14 -21.85 -8.98 17.89
C GLN A 14 -21.61 -7.46 17.99
N SER A 15 -20.46 -7.10 18.54
CA SER A 15 -20.01 -5.71 18.63
C SER A 15 -18.56 -5.58 18.22
N MET A 16 -18.25 -4.64 17.33
CA MET A 16 -16.90 -4.21 17.03
C MET A 16 -16.51 -3.12 18.02
N VAL A 17 -15.26 -3.16 18.50
CA VAL A 17 -14.77 -2.22 19.53
C VAL A 17 -13.43 -1.65 19.12
N TYR A 18 -13.30 -0.33 19.22
CA TYR A 18 -12.05 0.38 19.03
C TYR A 18 -11.84 1.37 20.19
N ILE A 19 -10.85 1.09 21.03
CA ILE A 19 -10.59 1.83 22.28
C ILE A 19 -11.86 1.95 23.11
N ASP A 20 -12.55 3.10 23.11
CA ASP A 20 -13.78 3.40 23.84
C ASP A 20 -15.05 3.41 22.96
N ASP A 21 -14.90 3.39 21.64
CA ASP A 21 -16.01 3.32 20.69
C ASP A 21 -16.47 1.87 20.48
N THR A 22 -17.79 1.66 20.46
CA THR A 22 -18.43 0.37 20.15
C THR A 22 -19.46 0.56 19.05
N PHE A 23 -19.42 -0.29 18.04
CA PHE A 23 -20.26 -0.18 16.85
C PHE A 23 -20.68 -1.57 16.34
N SER A 24 -21.82 -1.63 15.67
CA SER A 24 -22.38 -2.84 15.07
C SER A 24 -23.21 -2.44 13.84
N ALA A 25 -23.57 -3.42 13.02
CA ALA A 25 -24.47 -3.24 11.89
C ALA A 25 -25.53 -4.34 11.93
N ASP A 26 -26.76 -4.00 11.53
CA ASP A 26 -27.87 -4.94 11.45
C ASP A 26 -28.90 -4.47 10.41
N ILE A 27 -29.88 -5.31 10.12
CA ILE A 27 -31.01 -4.96 9.27
C ILE A 27 -31.83 -3.83 9.91
N ALA A 28 -32.27 -2.87 9.09
CA ALA A 28 -32.90 -1.62 9.57
C ALA A 28 -34.17 -1.84 10.42
N ASP A 29 -34.90 -2.92 10.17
CA ASP A 29 -36.15 -3.22 10.88
C ASP A 29 -35.93 -3.96 12.21
N ASN A 30 -34.71 -4.40 12.51
CA ASN A 30 -34.41 -5.07 13.78
C ASN A 30 -34.21 -4.06 14.91
N MET A 31 -35.34 -3.60 15.46
CA MET A 31 -35.39 -2.55 16.47
C MET A 31 -35.96 -3.05 17.79
N SER A 32 -35.41 -2.57 18.91
CA SER A 32 -35.82 -2.90 20.26
C SER A 32 -35.94 -1.65 21.14
N HIS A 33 -36.90 -1.67 22.07
CA HIS A 33 -37.00 -0.62 23.09
C HIS A 33 -35.91 -0.78 24.15
N TYR A 34 -35.23 0.32 24.47
CA TYR A 34 -34.24 0.42 25.54
C TYR A 34 -34.77 1.30 26.67
N ALA A 35 -35.28 0.65 27.71
CA ALA A 35 -36.02 1.28 28.81
C ALA A 35 -35.25 2.38 29.58
N PRO A 36 -33.94 2.27 29.89
CA PRO A 36 -33.23 3.29 30.67
C PRO A 36 -33.22 4.68 30.02
N TYR A 37 -33.29 4.76 28.68
CA TYR A 37 -33.38 6.02 27.95
C TYR A 37 -34.74 6.27 27.31
N ASP A 38 -35.66 5.31 27.42
CA ASP A 38 -36.99 5.31 26.82
C ASP A 38 -36.97 5.64 25.31
N ILE A 39 -36.16 4.90 24.56
CA ILE A 39 -35.99 5.07 23.11
C ILE A 39 -36.00 3.72 22.40
N ILE A 40 -36.32 3.75 21.10
CA ILE A 40 -36.16 2.60 20.20
C ILE A 40 -34.78 2.69 19.54
N LEU A 41 -34.02 1.60 19.60
CA LEU A 41 -32.67 1.48 19.05
C LEU A 41 -32.57 0.18 18.24
N PRO A 42 -31.57 0.05 17.34
CA PRO A 42 -31.20 -1.23 16.77
C PRO A 42 -31.01 -2.28 17.88
N THR A 43 -31.54 -3.48 17.69
CA THR A 43 -31.52 -4.54 18.70
C THR A 43 -30.12 -4.85 19.23
N PRO A 44 -29.07 -4.99 18.39
CA PRO A 44 -27.71 -5.23 18.89
C PRO A 44 -27.18 -4.10 19.78
N GLN A 45 -27.54 -2.85 19.47
CA GLN A 45 -27.18 -1.70 20.30
C GLN A 45 -27.91 -1.75 21.64
N ALA A 46 -29.22 -2.03 21.65
CA ALA A 46 -30.00 -2.16 22.88
C ALA A 46 -29.48 -3.30 23.77
N GLU A 47 -29.11 -4.45 23.19
CA GLU A 47 -28.52 -5.57 23.90
C GLU A 47 -27.14 -5.24 24.49
N THR A 48 -26.30 -4.54 23.72
CA THR A 48 -25.00 -4.04 24.20
C THR A 48 -25.18 -3.12 25.40
N LEU A 49 -26.13 -2.19 25.34
CA LEU A 49 -26.42 -1.28 26.45
C LEU A 49 -26.93 -2.01 27.70
N ARG A 50 -27.82 -3.00 27.53
CA ARG A 50 -28.29 -3.85 28.65
C ARG A 50 -27.15 -4.64 29.28
N LEU A 51 -26.20 -5.11 28.48
CA LEU A 51 -24.99 -5.75 29.00
C LEU A 51 -24.17 -4.75 29.82
N TRP A 52 -23.94 -3.55 29.31
CA TRP A 52 -23.25 -2.49 30.06
C TRP A 52 -23.95 -2.15 31.37
N ASP A 53 -25.28 -2.09 31.40
CA ASP A 53 -26.04 -1.90 32.63
C ASP A 53 -25.78 -3.03 33.65
N SER A 54 -25.74 -4.28 33.18
CA SER A 54 -25.54 -5.47 34.03
C SER A 54 -24.16 -5.47 34.72
N ILE A 55 -23.13 -4.96 34.03
CA ILE A 55 -21.77 -4.83 34.57
C ILE A 55 -21.48 -3.44 35.15
N ARG A 56 -22.49 -2.55 35.19
CA ARG A 56 -22.40 -1.16 35.65
C ARG A 56 -21.35 -0.34 34.90
N LEU A 57 -21.18 -0.60 33.60
CA LEU A 57 -20.34 0.22 32.73
C LEU A 57 -21.11 1.51 32.38
N PRO A 58 -20.53 2.70 32.63
CA PRO A 58 -21.21 3.96 32.35
C PRO A 58 -21.31 4.19 30.83
N HIS A 59 -22.47 4.71 30.41
CA HIS A 59 -22.74 5.12 29.04
C HIS A 59 -23.69 6.33 29.04
N GLU A 60 -23.70 7.09 27.94
CA GLU A 60 -24.41 8.37 27.84
C GLU A 60 -25.35 8.39 26.63
N ARG A 61 -26.59 8.84 26.84
CA ARG A 61 -27.64 8.91 25.80
C ARG A 61 -27.22 9.70 24.55
N PRO A 62 -26.59 10.88 24.63
CA PRO A 62 -26.19 11.65 23.45
C PRO A 62 -25.17 10.94 22.55
N LYS A 63 -24.46 9.93 23.08
CA LYS A 63 -23.48 9.14 22.33
C LYS A 63 -24.11 7.90 21.66
N GLN A 64 -25.39 7.63 21.92
CA GLN A 64 -26.13 6.51 21.32
C GLN A 64 -26.70 6.93 19.97
N ILE A 65 -25.86 6.89 18.96
CA ILE A 65 -26.20 7.22 17.58
C ILE A 65 -26.48 5.95 16.77
N TRP A 66 -27.41 6.03 15.82
CA TRP A 66 -27.68 4.98 14.83
C TRP A 66 -28.25 5.60 13.55
N GLY A 67 -28.10 4.90 12.44
CA GLY A 67 -28.54 5.37 11.14
C GLY A 67 -28.06 4.47 10.01
N PRO A 68 -28.45 4.76 8.76
CA PRO A 68 -28.04 3.98 7.59
C PRO A 68 -26.54 4.10 7.30
N SER A 69 -25.91 5.20 7.70
CA SER A 69 -24.47 5.45 7.64
C SER A 69 -24.06 6.27 8.87
N LEU A 70 -22.84 6.04 9.38
CA LEU A 70 -22.36 6.69 10.62
C LEU A 70 -20.90 7.10 10.48
N THR A 71 -20.50 8.19 11.14
CA THR A 71 -19.09 8.51 11.33
C THR A 71 -18.55 7.70 12.51
N VAL A 72 -17.69 6.72 12.25
CA VAL A 72 -17.04 5.85 13.25
C VAL A 72 -15.54 6.15 13.23
N ILE A 73 -14.94 6.43 14.39
CA ILE A 73 -13.50 6.76 14.55
C ILE A 73 -12.98 7.86 13.58
N GLY A 74 -13.89 8.75 13.15
CA GLY A 74 -13.62 9.84 12.21
C GLY A 74 -13.76 9.49 10.72
N PHE A 75 -14.21 8.29 10.37
CA PHE A 75 -14.51 7.86 9.00
C PHE A 75 -16.00 7.67 8.78
N ASP A 76 -16.48 8.00 7.59
CA ASP A 76 -17.86 7.73 7.21
C ASP A 76 -17.98 6.25 6.79
N VAL A 77 -18.84 5.53 7.49
CA VAL A 77 -19.10 4.11 7.30
C VAL A 77 -20.50 3.96 6.72
N ASP A 78 -20.57 3.42 5.52
CA ASP A 78 -21.83 3.10 4.85
C ASP A 78 -21.92 1.58 4.63
N PRO A 79 -22.66 0.85 5.48
CA PRO A 79 -22.86 -0.59 5.32
C PRO A 79 -23.73 -0.96 4.11
N ASN A 80 -24.46 -0.03 3.49
CA ASN A 80 -25.26 -0.33 2.30
C ASN A 80 -24.42 -0.23 1.02
N ALA A 81 -23.57 0.81 0.93
CA ALA A 81 -22.56 0.93 -0.13
C ALA A 81 -21.32 0.07 0.13
N MET A 82 -21.21 -0.47 1.35
CA MET A 82 -20.06 -1.20 1.88
C MET A 82 -18.77 -0.40 1.71
N THR A 83 -18.77 0.85 2.19
CA THR A 83 -17.65 1.78 2.10
C THR A 83 -17.18 2.27 3.46
N PHE A 84 -15.88 2.55 3.52
CA PHE A 84 -15.22 3.32 4.57
C PHE A 84 -14.50 4.47 3.89
N THR A 85 -14.97 5.68 4.12
CA THR A 85 -14.44 6.88 3.46
C THR A 85 -14.01 7.93 4.47
N MET A 86 -13.13 8.82 4.03
CA MET A 86 -12.80 10.01 4.78
C MET A 86 -13.87 11.08 4.52
N PRO A 87 -14.42 11.74 5.57
CA PRO A 87 -15.31 12.88 5.38
C PRO A 87 -14.66 13.95 4.50
N GLU A 88 -15.39 14.49 3.53
CA GLU A 88 -14.83 15.41 2.52
C GLU A 88 -14.13 16.62 3.16
N LEU A 89 -14.73 17.18 4.21
CA LEU A 89 -14.14 18.29 4.97
C LEU A 89 -12.77 17.90 5.57
N LYS A 90 -12.66 16.69 6.13
CA LYS A 90 -11.40 16.20 6.72
C LYS A 90 -10.34 15.96 5.66
N ARG A 91 -10.74 15.48 4.48
CA ARG A 91 -9.86 15.32 3.33
C ARG A 91 -9.31 16.67 2.89
N ASP A 92 -10.18 17.66 2.73
CA ASP A 92 -9.79 19.00 2.26
C ASP A 92 -8.91 19.72 3.28
N GLU A 93 -9.22 19.60 4.57
CA GLU A 93 -8.37 20.09 5.68
C GLU A 93 -6.97 19.45 5.64
N LEU A 94 -6.87 18.13 5.43
CA LEU A 94 -5.60 17.41 5.33
C LEU A 94 -4.81 17.84 4.09
N LEU A 95 -5.46 17.96 2.93
CA LEU A 95 -4.83 18.43 1.70
C LEU A 95 -4.28 19.85 1.86
N ALA A 96 -5.05 20.75 2.48
CA ALA A 96 -4.60 22.11 2.77
C ALA A 96 -3.38 22.12 3.70
N ALA A 97 -3.38 21.29 4.76
CA ALA A 97 -2.25 21.18 5.67
C ALA A 97 -0.97 20.63 5.00
N VAL A 98 -1.11 19.66 4.09
CA VAL A 98 0.02 19.15 3.30
C VAL A 98 0.56 20.24 2.37
N GLN A 99 -0.33 20.94 1.67
CA GLN A 99 0.06 22.03 0.78
C GLN A 99 0.80 23.14 1.53
N GLU A 100 0.25 23.60 2.67
CA GLU A 100 0.86 24.60 3.53
C GLU A 100 2.26 24.16 4.00
N PHE A 101 2.39 22.90 4.42
CA PHE A 101 3.68 22.35 4.87
C PHE A 101 4.75 22.39 3.76
N CYS A 102 4.35 22.22 2.50
CA CYS A 102 5.23 22.22 1.33
C CYS A 102 5.62 23.63 0.81
N ILE A 103 4.94 24.70 1.26
CA ILE A 103 5.21 26.09 0.83
C ILE A 103 6.68 26.48 1.14
N VAL A 104 7.28 27.23 0.23
CA VAL A 104 8.69 27.68 0.28
C VAL A 104 8.73 29.19 0.46
N PRO A 105 8.91 29.72 1.68
CA PRO A 105 9.23 31.12 1.85
C PRO A 105 10.65 31.42 1.35
N ARG A 106 10.89 32.64 0.87
CA ARG A 106 12.22 33.19 0.56
C ARG A 106 13.01 33.38 1.87
N GLY A 107 13.53 32.29 2.43
CA GLY A 107 14.22 32.31 3.73
C GLY A 107 14.57 30.93 4.31
N GLY A 108 14.02 29.85 3.74
CA GLY A 108 14.39 28.48 4.07
C GLY A 108 13.20 27.59 4.46
N ARG A 109 13.19 26.36 3.95
CA ARG A 109 12.20 25.31 4.21
C ARG A 109 12.49 24.62 5.54
N ARG A 110 12.15 25.20 6.68
CA ARG A 110 12.31 24.53 7.99
C ARG A 110 11.01 24.55 8.78
N HIS A 111 10.63 23.41 9.31
CA HIS A 111 9.54 23.27 10.29
C HIS A 111 10.09 22.67 11.58
N PRO A 112 9.52 23.01 12.75
CA PRO A 112 9.88 22.32 13.99
C PRO A 112 9.52 20.83 13.88
N LEU A 113 10.30 19.96 14.49
CA LEU A 113 10.11 18.51 14.43
C LEU A 113 8.68 18.08 14.79
N ARG A 114 8.04 18.74 15.76
CA ARG A 114 6.64 18.50 16.12
C ARG A 114 5.66 18.65 14.96
N LYS A 115 5.91 19.58 14.02
CA LYS A 115 5.06 19.77 12.84
C LYS A 115 5.17 18.61 11.87
N PHE A 116 6.37 18.01 11.72
CA PHE A 116 6.52 16.76 10.96
C PHE A 116 5.73 15.63 11.60
N TRP A 117 5.79 15.45 12.93
CA TRP A 117 5.04 14.40 13.63
C TRP A 117 3.53 14.60 13.57
N GLN A 118 3.06 15.84 13.73
CA GLN A 118 1.62 16.16 13.61
C GLN A 118 1.11 15.82 12.21
N LEU A 119 1.83 16.24 11.16
CA LEU A 119 1.45 15.94 9.78
C LEU A 119 1.53 14.43 9.50
N ALA A 120 2.61 13.77 9.92
CA ALA A 120 2.77 12.33 9.76
C ALA A 120 1.67 11.54 10.47
N GLY A 121 1.26 11.96 11.67
CA GLY A 121 0.17 11.34 12.41
C GLY A 121 -1.16 11.46 11.68
N TRP A 122 -1.47 12.64 11.13
CA TRP A 122 -2.71 12.88 10.40
C TRP A 122 -2.75 12.14 9.05
N ILE A 123 -1.63 12.12 8.32
CA ILE A 123 -1.50 11.30 7.11
C ILE A 123 -1.60 9.81 7.46
N ASN A 124 -0.95 9.34 8.53
CA ASN A 124 -1.05 7.95 8.95
C ASN A 124 -2.47 7.55 9.34
N TRP A 125 -3.24 8.47 9.95
CA TRP A 125 -4.67 8.27 10.19
C TRP A 125 -5.42 8.05 8.86
N SER A 126 -5.13 8.82 7.81
CA SER A 126 -5.76 8.62 6.48
C SER A 126 -5.51 7.24 5.87
N PHE A 127 -4.43 6.56 6.24
CA PHE A 127 -4.10 5.24 5.69
C PHE A 127 -5.06 4.12 6.12
N ASN A 128 -5.92 4.34 7.12
CA ASN A 128 -7.00 3.40 7.45
C ASN A 128 -7.99 3.23 6.28
N VAL A 129 -8.19 4.28 5.48
CA VAL A 129 -9.06 4.28 4.29
C VAL A 129 -8.29 4.50 2.99
N HIS A 130 -6.98 4.73 3.04
CA HIS A 130 -6.10 4.84 1.88
C HIS A 130 -4.77 4.10 2.08
N PRO A 131 -4.77 2.78 2.33
CA PRO A 131 -3.57 2.04 2.69
C PRO A 131 -2.51 2.04 1.59
N LEU A 132 -2.91 2.15 0.32
CA LEU A 132 -2.00 2.25 -0.81
C LEU A 132 -1.11 3.51 -0.77
N LEU A 133 -1.50 4.55 -0.02
CA LEU A 133 -0.78 5.82 0.05
C LEU A 133 0.34 5.85 1.08
N LYS A 134 0.59 4.74 1.79
CA LYS A 134 1.70 4.57 2.76
C LYS A 134 3.08 5.02 2.28
N PRO A 135 3.48 4.84 1.00
CA PRO A 135 4.75 5.35 0.49
C PRO A 135 4.92 6.87 0.65
N GLY A 136 3.83 7.63 0.80
CA GLY A 136 3.84 9.08 1.00
C GLY A 136 4.51 9.58 2.29
N LEU A 137 4.80 8.70 3.26
CA LEU A 137 5.50 9.07 4.50
C LEU A 137 6.96 8.62 4.58
N SER A 138 7.49 7.92 3.56
CA SER A 138 8.84 7.33 3.60
C SER A 138 9.93 8.35 3.95
N HIS A 139 10.01 9.46 3.21
CA HIS A 139 11.00 10.49 3.49
C HIS A 139 10.78 11.22 4.82
N ILE A 140 9.53 11.37 5.29
CA ILE A 140 9.26 11.99 6.60
C ILE A 140 9.76 11.09 7.73
N TYR A 141 9.48 9.80 7.68
CA TYR A 141 9.96 8.87 8.71
C TYR A 141 11.48 8.80 8.73
N GLU A 142 12.14 8.69 7.57
CA GLU A 142 13.61 8.71 7.52
C GLU A 142 14.17 10.03 8.06
N LYS A 143 13.55 11.17 7.71
CA LYS A 143 14.01 12.49 8.16
C LYS A 143 13.83 12.73 9.65
N THR A 144 12.82 12.13 10.27
CA THR A 144 12.48 12.31 11.69
C THR A 144 13.09 11.23 12.58
N LYS A 145 13.58 10.13 12.00
CA LYS A 145 14.19 9.01 12.71
C LYS A 145 15.31 9.44 13.64
N GLY A 146 15.26 8.96 14.88
CA GLY A 146 16.27 9.21 15.91
C GLY A 146 16.29 10.64 16.47
N LYS A 147 15.39 11.53 16.03
CA LYS A 147 15.29 12.90 16.56
C LYS A 147 14.28 12.94 17.70
N SER A 148 14.64 13.64 18.78
CA SER A 148 13.81 13.71 19.99
C SER A 148 13.40 15.12 20.39
N ASN A 149 14.15 16.16 20.01
CA ASN A 149 13.83 17.55 20.36
C ASN A 149 12.67 18.09 19.48
N PRO A 150 11.47 18.32 20.04
CA PRO A 150 10.29 18.70 19.27
C PRO A 150 10.41 20.06 18.57
N ASP A 151 11.24 20.96 19.09
CA ASP A 151 11.42 22.32 18.59
C ASP A 151 12.62 22.48 17.65
N ALA A 152 13.37 21.41 17.43
CA ALA A 152 14.47 21.42 16.47
C ALA A 152 13.95 21.75 15.06
N ALA A 153 14.56 22.74 14.42
CA ALA A 153 14.22 23.14 13.06
C ALA A 153 14.72 22.11 12.04
N VAL A 154 13.81 21.37 11.42
CA VAL A 154 14.10 20.31 10.44
C VAL A 154 13.82 20.81 9.04
N PHE A 155 14.78 20.61 8.13
CA PHE A 155 14.66 21.04 6.75
C PHE A 155 13.71 20.16 5.93
N VAL A 156 12.80 20.78 5.17
CA VAL A 156 11.94 20.11 4.18
C VAL A 156 12.73 19.97 2.87
N ASN A 157 13.22 18.77 2.60
CA ASN A 157 13.96 18.48 1.37
C ASN A 157 13.02 18.08 0.23
N GLN A 158 13.58 18.00 -0.99
CA GLN A 158 12.80 17.67 -2.18
C GLN A 158 12.14 16.29 -2.09
N GLY A 159 12.77 15.30 -1.44
CA GLY A 159 12.18 13.97 -1.24
C GLY A 159 10.88 14.02 -0.43
N VAL A 160 10.85 14.77 0.68
CA VAL A 160 9.62 15.00 1.47
C VAL A 160 8.54 15.65 0.61
N ILE A 161 8.89 16.64 -0.22
CA ILE A 161 7.90 17.31 -1.08
C ILE A 161 7.39 16.39 -2.18
N ASN A 162 8.25 15.58 -2.79
CA ASN A 162 7.86 14.64 -3.82
C ASN A 162 6.87 13.60 -3.27
N ASP A 163 7.15 13.05 -2.07
CA ASP A 163 6.26 12.08 -1.43
C ASP A 163 4.93 12.71 -1.01
N LEU A 164 4.95 13.90 -0.42
CA LEU A 164 3.73 14.61 -0.01
C LEU A 164 2.89 15.06 -1.21
N THR A 165 3.53 15.52 -2.29
CA THR A 165 2.83 15.89 -3.53
C THR A 165 2.21 14.66 -4.19
N TRP A 166 2.95 13.55 -4.22
CA TRP A 166 2.43 12.26 -4.72
C TRP A 166 1.22 11.80 -3.89
N PHE A 167 1.31 11.90 -2.56
CA PHE A 167 0.21 11.60 -1.64
C PHE A 167 -1.02 12.48 -1.92
N SER A 168 -0.85 13.81 -1.96
CA SER A 168 -1.95 14.75 -2.17
C SER A 168 -2.66 14.54 -3.51
N ARG A 169 -1.91 14.29 -4.59
CA ARG A 169 -2.47 14.00 -5.91
C ARG A 169 -3.40 12.79 -5.90
N HIS A 170 -3.02 11.73 -5.20
CA HIS A 170 -3.85 10.53 -5.13
C HIS A 170 -5.03 10.69 -4.18
N LEU A 171 -4.81 11.33 -3.03
CA LEU A 171 -5.87 11.58 -2.07
C LEU A 171 -6.98 12.45 -2.67
N SER A 172 -6.64 13.47 -3.48
CA SER A 172 -7.63 14.33 -4.13
C SER A 172 -8.49 13.62 -5.17
N ASN A 173 -7.99 12.51 -5.73
CA ASN A 173 -8.67 11.76 -6.79
C ASN A 173 -9.34 10.48 -6.26
N SER A 174 -9.18 10.17 -4.98
CA SER A 174 -9.70 8.93 -4.39
C SER A 174 -11.15 9.09 -3.91
N THR A 175 -11.95 8.03 -4.10
CA THR A 175 -13.33 7.92 -3.63
C THR A 175 -13.47 7.16 -2.30
N GLY A 176 -12.35 6.75 -1.67
CA GLY A 176 -12.33 5.94 -0.44
C GLY A 176 -12.21 4.43 -0.68
N VAL A 177 -12.35 3.62 0.39
CA VAL A 177 -12.25 2.14 0.34
C VAL A 177 -13.65 1.52 0.33
N HIS A 178 -13.87 0.58 -0.59
CA HIS A 178 -15.03 -0.33 -0.58
C HIS A 178 -14.66 -1.59 0.22
N LEU A 179 -15.27 -1.76 1.40
CA LEU A 179 -14.98 -2.83 2.37
C LEU A 179 -15.11 -4.23 1.75
N ILE A 180 -16.15 -4.49 0.95
CA ILE A 180 -16.39 -5.82 0.33
C ILE A 180 -15.35 -6.13 -0.74
N GLU A 181 -14.93 -5.14 -1.52
CA GLU A 181 -13.99 -5.40 -2.60
C GLU A 181 -12.58 -5.70 -2.06
N SER A 182 -12.25 -5.21 -0.86
CA SER A 182 -10.98 -5.46 -0.17
C SER A 182 -10.94 -6.76 0.65
N LEU A 183 -11.98 -7.59 0.61
CA LEU A 183 -12.01 -8.87 1.33
C LEU A 183 -10.83 -9.76 0.93
N GLU A 184 -10.29 -10.48 1.91
CA GLU A 184 -9.22 -11.45 1.76
C GLU A 184 -9.58 -12.48 0.68
N TRP A 185 -8.98 -12.36 -0.50
CA TRP A 185 -9.08 -13.35 -1.56
C TRP A 185 -7.89 -14.31 -1.51
N GLU A 186 -8.11 -15.61 -1.58
CA GLU A 186 -7.03 -16.60 -1.52
C GLU A 186 -6.15 -16.54 -2.77
N PRO A 187 -4.84 -16.85 -2.71
CA PRO A 187 -3.97 -16.86 -3.89
C PRO A 187 -4.49 -17.70 -5.06
N SER A 188 -5.34 -18.69 -4.80
CA SER A 188 -6.03 -19.50 -5.81
C SER A 188 -7.13 -18.76 -6.59
N GLU A 189 -7.59 -17.61 -6.09
CA GLU A 189 -8.57 -16.73 -6.74
C GLU A 189 -7.91 -15.64 -7.58
N ALA A 190 -6.58 -15.69 -7.78
CA ALA A 190 -5.88 -14.71 -8.61
C ALA A 190 -6.33 -14.84 -10.08
N ASP A 191 -6.61 -13.70 -10.71
CA ASP A 191 -6.84 -13.65 -12.17
C ASP A 191 -5.52 -13.78 -12.94
N VAL A 192 -4.40 -13.36 -12.32
CA VAL A 192 -3.05 -13.47 -12.88
C VAL A 192 -2.08 -13.93 -11.80
N VAL A 193 -1.31 -14.96 -12.12
CA VAL A 193 -0.18 -15.43 -11.30
C VAL A 193 1.13 -15.21 -12.06
N ALA A 194 2.09 -14.58 -11.41
CA ALA A 194 3.44 -14.38 -11.93
C ALA A 194 4.50 -14.78 -10.92
N TYR A 195 5.70 -15.08 -11.41
CA TYR A 195 6.86 -15.41 -10.60
C TYR A 195 8.01 -14.52 -11.04
N CYS A 196 8.61 -13.80 -10.10
CA CYS A 196 9.67 -12.85 -10.33
C CYS A 196 10.97 -13.32 -9.66
N ASP A 197 12.08 -13.01 -10.29
CA ASP A 197 13.43 -13.20 -9.75
C ASP A 197 14.38 -12.14 -10.33
N ALA A 198 15.41 -11.79 -9.57
CA ALA A 198 16.48 -10.95 -10.07
C ALA A 198 17.85 -11.56 -9.79
N SER A 199 18.78 -11.22 -10.67
CA SER A 199 20.20 -11.51 -10.49
C SER A 199 21.03 -10.28 -10.83
N LEU A 200 22.33 -10.35 -10.58
CA LEU A 200 23.24 -9.28 -11.00
C LEU A 200 23.38 -9.19 -12.54
N SER A 201 22.98 -10.23 -13.28
CA SER A 201 23.04 -10.25 -14.75
C SER A 201 21.71 -9.92 -15.43
N GLY A 202 20.59 -9.93 -14.71
CA GLY A 202 19.28 -9.78 -15.32
C GLY A 202 18.11 -9.75 -14.35
N LEU A 203 16.96 -9.35 -14.89
CA LEU A 203 15.65 -9.45 -14.28
C LEU A 203 14.88 -10.50 -15.07
N GLY A 204 14.11 -11.34 -14.38
CA GLY A 204 13.32 -12.38 -15.03
C GLY A 204 11.98 -12.57 -14.35
N PHE A 205 10.90 -12.60 -15.12
CA PHE A 205 9.61 -13.03 -14.60
C PHE A 205 8.84 -13.81 -15.67
N TYR A 206 7.85 -14.60 -15.25
CA TYR A 206 7.00 -15.31 -16.20
C TYR A 206 5.58 -15.50 -15.67
N PHE A 207 4.66 -15.69 -16.61
CA PHE A 207 3.26 -16.05 -16.39
C PHE A 207 3.07 -17.52 -16.77
N PRO A 208 2.97 -18.44 -15.79
CA PRO A 208 2.90 -19.88 -16.07
C PRO A 208 1.72 -20.27 -16.96
N GLU A 209 0.55 -19.67 -16.75
CA GLU A 209 -0.69 -19.99 -17.47
C GLU A 209 -0.65 -19.50 -18.92
N LEU A 210 0.05 -18.40 -19.19
CA LEU A 210 0.19 -17.85 -20.53
C LEU A 210 1.37 -18.45 -21.29
N GLY A 211 2.28 -19.14 -20.59
CA GLY A 211 3.55 -19.58 -21.17
C GLY A 211 4.39 -18.42 -21.68
N LEU A 212 4.30 -17.25 -21.04
CA LEU A 212 5.06 -16.05 -21.42
C LEU A 212 6.12 -15.75 -20.37
N GLY A 213 7.38 -15.67 -20.79
CA GLY A 213 8.52 -15.26 -19.99
C GLY A 213 9.06 -13.91 -20.47
N TYR A 214 9.53 -13.11 -19.54
CA TYR A 214 10.13 -11.81 -19.80
C TYR A 214 11.49 -11.75 -19.12
N GLN A 215 12.49 -11.25 -19.84
CA GLN A 215 13.82 -11.03 -19.29
C GLN A 215 14.40 -9.71 -19.76
N SER A 216 15.18 -9.05 -18.92
CA SER A 216 15.85 -7.80 -19.28
C SER A 216 17.15 -7.66 -18.51
N PHE A 217 18.08 -6.88 -19.05
CA PHE A 217 19.23 -6.43 -18.27
C PHE A 217 18.78 -5.55 -17.10
N PRO A 218 19.53 -5.50 -15.99
CA PRO A 218 19.25 -4.61 -14.88
C PRO A 218 19.23 -3.14 -15.36
N PRO A 219 18.42 -2.27 -14.74
CA PRO A 219 18.44 -0.84 -15.05
C PRO A 219 19.86 -0.30 -14.84
N SER A 220 20.41 0.36 -15.85
CA SER A 220 21.71 1.01 -15.73
C SER A 220 21.53 2.30 -14.93
N ALA A 221 22.10 2.41 -13.74
CA ALA A 221 22.04 3.64 -12.92
C ALA A 221 22.68 4.89 -13.59
N ALA A 222 23.24 4.80 -14.80
CA ALA A 222 24.00 5.87 -15.44
C ALA A 222 24.16 5.70 -16.97
N ARG A 223 23.09 5.47 -17.74
CA ARG A 223 23.19 5.48 -19.22
C ARG A 223 22.84 6.80 -19.91
N GLU A 224 22.51 7.86 -19.17
CA GLU A 224 22.24 9.19 -19.74
C GLU A 224 23.48 10.11 -19.85
N PHE A 225 24.70 9.67 -19.49
CA PHE A 225 25.87 10.59 -19.46
C PHE A 225 27.12 10.19 -20.25
N THR A 226 27.13 9.08 -21.00
CA THR A 226 28.26 8.80 -21.90
C THR A 226 27.80 8.26 -23.23
N GLU A 227 27.68 9.15 -24.21
CA GLU A 227 27.83 8.83 -25.62
C GLU A 227 29.24 8.28 -25.86
N SER A 228 29.42 6.96 -25.79
CA SER A 228 30.37 6.25 -26.66
C SER A 228 30.16 4.74 -26.54
N PRO A 229 29.90 4.02 -27.65
CA PRO A 229 29.78 2.57 -27.65
C PRO A 229 31.16 1.95 -27.88
N THR A 230 31.88 1.63 -26.81
CA THR A 230 33.04 0.73 -26.91
C THR A 230 32.99 -0.38 -25.85
N ALA A 231 32.88 -1.59 -26.38
CA ALA A 231 33.17 -2.92 -25.84
C ALA A 231 33.83 -3.03 -24.43
N ALA A 232 33.05 -2.74 -23.37
CA ALA A 232 33.39 -3.11 -21.99
C ALA A 232 32.13 -3.54 -21.20
N ALA A 233 31.19 -4.22 -21.86
CA ALA A 233 29.88 -4.56 -21.32
C ALA A 233 29.86 -5.81 -20.40
N GLU A 234 30.98 -6.45 -20.09
CA GLU A 234 30.94 -7.76 -19.42
C GLU A 234 31.04 -7.76 -17.89
N HIS A 235 31.53 -6.73 -17.20
CA HIS A 235 31.67 -6.82 -15.72
C HIS A 235 31.54 -5.49 -14.96
N ALA A 236 30.72 -4.55 -15.44
CA ALA A 236 30.33 -3.42 -14.60
C ALA A 236 29.26 -3.90 -13.61
N LYS A 237 29.65 -4.26 -12.37
CA LYS A 237 28.71 -4.39 -11.25
C LYS A 237 27.88 -3.12 -11.21
N SER A 238 26.62 -3.18 -11.63
CA SER A 238 25.67 -2.13 -11.32
C SER A 238 25.77 -1.96 -9.80
N GLY A 239 26.19 -0.81 -9.28
CA GLY A 239 26.28 -0.56 -7.83
C GLY A 239 24.92 -0.60 -7.10
N ILE A 240 23.92 -1.19 -7.76
CA ILE A 240 22.54 -1.39 -7.34
C ILE A 240 22.49 -2.66 -6.49
N PRO A 241 21.97 -2.59 -5.25
CA PRO A 241 21.80 -3.75 -4.39
C PRO A 241 20.86 -4.79 -5.02
N ILE A 242 21.13 -6.08 -4.81
CA ILE A 242 20.26 -7.17 -5.31
C ILE A 242 18.80 -7.01 -4.88
N PHE A 243 18.56 -6.56 -3.64
CA PHE A 243 17.22 -6.28 -3.14
C PHE A 243 16.48 -5.22 -3.98
N TYR A 244 17.19 -4.20 -4.50
CA TYR A 244 16.55 -3.24 -5.40
C TYR A 244 16.11 -3.90 -6.70
N LEU A 245 16.95 -4.77 -7.27
CA LEU A 245 16.64 -5.48 -8.52
C LEU A 245 15.44 -6.42 -8.33
N GLU A 246 15.38 -7.12 -7.21
CA GLU A 246 14.24 -7.98 -6.84
C GLU A 246 12.93 -7.19 -6.75
N ALA A 247 12.94 -6.08 -6.00
CA ALA A 247 11.78 -5.22 -5.86
C ALA A 247 11.38 -4.57 -7.20
N PHE A 248 12.38 -4.19 -8.00
CA PHE A 248 12.18 -3.61 -9.32
C PHE A 248 11.60 -4.63 -10.30
N CYS A 249 11.99 -5.91 -10.21
CA CYS A 249 11.43 -6.99 -11.02
C CYS A 249 9.92 -7.15 -10.77
N VAL A 250 9.49 -7.16 -9.50
CA VAL A 250 8.07 -7.20 -9.13
C VAL A 250 7.31 -5.99 -9.70
N CYS A 251 7.88 -4.79 -9.60
CA CYS A 251 7.29 -3.59 -10.17
C CYS A 251 7.20 -3.68 -11.71
N TRP A 252 8.26 -4.13 -12.38
CA TRP A 252 8.26 -4.32 -13.83
C TRP A 252 7.21 -5.33 -14.28
N CYS A 253 7.09 -6.47 -13.58
CA CYS A 253 6.04 -7.45 -13.82
C CYS A 253 4.64 -6.81 -13.73
N LEU A 254 4.40 -5.98 -12.71
CA LEU A 254 3.12 -5.30 -12.54
C LEU A 254 2.81 -4.30 -13.68
N HIS A 255 3.82 -3.55 -14.13
CA HIS A 255 3.71 -2.70 -15.32
C HIS A 255 3.38 -3.51 -16.57
N GLN A 256 3.99 -4.68 -16.73
CA GLN A 256 3.70 -5.55 -17.87
C GLN A 256 2.28 -6.11 -17.82
N ILE A 257 1.77 -6.50 -16.64
CA ILE A 257 0.37 -6.91 -16.49
C ILE A 257 -0.57 -5.77 -16.93
N ALA A 258 -0.31 -4.54 -16.47
CA ALA A 258 -1.12 -3.39 -16.85
C ALA A 258 -1.10 -3.13 -18.36
N TYR A 259 0.05 -3.31 -19.02
CA TYR A 259 0.16 -3.22 -20.47
C TYR A 259 -0.67 -4.30 -21.18
N LEU A 260 -0.52 -5.57 -20.77
CA LEU A 260 -1.25 -6.69 -21.37
C LEU A 260 -2.78 -6.56 -21.22
N VAL A 261 -3.26 -6.06 -20.08
CA VAL A 261 -4.70 -5.82 -19.85
C VAL A 261 -5.24 -4.75 -20.82
N ARG A 262 -4.46 -3.71 -21.09
CA ARG A 262 -4.83 -2.64 -22.03
C ARG A 262 -4.86 -3.13 -23.47
N GLU A 263 -3.83 -3.87 -23.89
CA GLU A 263 -3.73 -4.40 -25.26
C GLU A 263 -4.84 -5.44 -25.56
N ASN A 264 -5.18 -6.28 -24.59
CA ASN A 264 -6.16 -7.37 -24.79
C ASN A 264 -7.63 -6.94 -24.62
N GLY A 265 -7.92 -5.64 -24.55
CA GLY A 265 -9.29 -5.13 -24.63
C GLY A 265 -10.14 -5.31 -23.37
N ASN A 266 -9.61 -4.91 -22.20
CA ASN A 266 -10.38 -4.82 -20.95
C ASN A 266 -10.83 -6.19 -20.38
N VAL A 267 -9.94 -7.20 -20.46
CA VAL A 267 -10.08 -8.42 -19.66
C VAL A 267 -10.23 -8.01 -18.19
N CYS A 268 -11.20 -8.59 -17.47
CA CYS A 268 -11.45 -8.28 -16.06
C CYS A 268 -10.36 -8.89 -15.18
N VAL A 269 -9.16 -8.31 -15.23
CA VAL A 269 -8.06 -8.61 -14.31
C VAL A 269 -8.15 -7.65 -13.14
N ARG A 270 -8.31 -8.21 -11.95
CA ARG A 270 -8.34 -7.43 -10.71
C ARG A 270 -7.38 -7.99 -9.66
N LYS A 271 -7.40 -9.30 -9.44
CA LYS A 271 -6.61 -9.99 -8.41
C LYS A 271 -5.30 -10.51 -9.01
N ILE A 272 -4.18 -9.98 -8.53
CA ILE A 272 -2.84 -10.30 -9.05
C ILE A 272 -2.01 -10.93 -7.93
N THR A 273 -1.46 -12.11 -8.18
CA THR A 273 -0.47 -12.73 -7.30
C THR A 273 0.91 -12.71 -7.95
N ILE A 274 1.91 -12.15 -7.26
CA ILE A 274 3.31 -12.20 -7.68
C ILE A 274 4.14 -12.93 -6.63
N TRP A 275 4.79 -14.01 -7.03
CA TRP A 275 5.71 -14.75 -6.20
C TRP A 275 7.14 -14.19 -6.33
N THR A 276 7.81 -14.03 -5.20
CA THR A 276 9.24 -13.68 -5.11
C THR A 276 9.90 -14.60 -4.08
N ASP A 277 11.19 -14.86 -4.20
CA ASP A 277 11.94 -15.57 -3.16
C ASP A 277 12.69 -14.63 -2.19
N ASN A 278 12.58 -13.31 -2.41
CA ASN A 278 13.22 -12.31 -1.58
C ASN A 278 12.28 -11.82 -0.47
N SER A 279 12.62 -12.13 0.78
CA SER A 279 11.83 -11.73 1.94
C SER A 279 11.73 -10.20 2.12
N ASN A 280 12.78 -9.44 1.79
CA ASN A 280 12.72 -7.99 1.89
C ASN A 280 11.77 -7.39 0.85
N THR A 281 11.71 -7.96 -0.36
CA THR A 281 10.73 -7.58 -1.40
C THR A 281 9.31 -7.87 -0.93
N PHE A 282 9.09 -9.08 -0.41
CA PHE A 282 7.82 -9.43 0.23
C PHE A 282 7.42 -8.41 1.31
N ASP A 283 8.33 -8.07 2.23
CA ASP A 283 8.07 -7.16 3.34
C ASP A 283 7.68 -5.75 2.89
N ILE A 284 8.40 -5.17 1.91
CA ILE A 284 8.10 -3.79 1.46
C ILE A 284 6.81 -3.69 0.65
N PHE A 285 6.47 -4.70 -0.14
CA PHE A 285 5.22 -4.70 -0.92
C PHE A 285 4.01 -4.99 -0.04
N ASN A 286 4.15 -5.84 0.98
CA ASN A 286 3.06 -6.15 1.91
C ASN A 286 2.82 -5.02 2.92
N SER A 287 3.88 -4.36 3.39
CA SER A 287 3.76 -3.23 4.32
C SER A 287 3.49 -1.89 3.63
N LEU A 288 3.89 -1.75 2.36
CA LEU A 288 3.99 -0.49 1.63
C LEU A 288 4.84 0.57 2.36
N HIS A 289 5.78 0.10 3.18
CA HIS A 289 6.76 0.92 3.86
C HIS A 289 8.16 0.51 3.41
N ALA A 290 8.91 1.47 2.89
CA ALA A 290 10.30 1.25 2.51
C ALA A 290 11.16 2.46 2.82
N LYS A 291 12.47 2.25 2.88
CA LYS A 291 13.44 3.35 2.91
C LYS A 291 13.34 4.17 1.61
N PRO A 292 13.70 5.47 1.63
CA PRO A 292 13.64 6.34 0.46
C PRO A 292 14.20 5.74 -0.83
N PHE A 293 15.30 5.00 -0.74
CA PHE A 293 15.95 4.35 -1.88
C PHE A 293 15.06 3.37 -2.67
N TYR A 294 14.10 2.71 -2.01
CA TYR A 294 13.17 1.77 -2.65
C TYR A 294 11.77 2.38 -2.83
N ASN A 295 11.53 3.58 -2.29
CA ASN A 295 10.17 4.14 -2.20
C ASN A 295 9.59 4.46 -3.57
N GLU A 296 10.42 4.88 -4.53
CA GLU A 296 9.97 5.16 -5.90
C GLU A 296 9.50 3.88 -6.62
N ILE A 297 10.00 2.70 -6.25
CA ILE A 297 9.49 1.41 -6.74
C ILE A 297 8.05 1.21 -6.26
N LEU A 298 7.81 1.41 -4.96
CA LEU A 298 6.47 1.26 -4.38
C LEU A 298 5.50 2.30 -4.92
N LYS A 299 5.92 3.56 -5.08
CA LYS A 299 5.08 4.62 -5.67
C LYS A 299 4.69 4.29 -7.11
N SER A 300 5.66 3.83 -7.92
CA SER A 300 5.40 3.38 -9.29
C SER A 300 4.44 2.19 -9.34
N ALA A 301 4.61 1.20 -8.46
CA ALA A 301 3.71 0.07 -8.37
C ALA A 301 2.29 0.51 -7.93
N VAL A 302 2.17 1.33 -6.90
CA VAL A 302 0.89 1.87 -6.42
C VAL A 302 0.18 2.70 -7.48
N ASP A 303 0.91 3.50 -8.26
CA ASP A 303 0.32 4.25 -9.38
C ASP A 303 -0.38 3.31 -10.37
N ILE A 304 0.23 2.14 -10.66
CA ILE A 304 -0.39 1.10 -11.48
C ILE A 304 -1.60 0.46 -10.79
N LEU A 305 -1.51 0.15 -9.49
CA LEU A 305 -2.62 -0.44 -8.75
C LEU A 305 -3.85 0.46 -8.74
N ILE A 306 -3.66 1.74 -8.42
CA ILE A 306 -4.76 2.73 -8.37
C ILE A 306 -5.33 2.95 -9.78
N ALA A 307 -4.48 3.14 -10.80
CA ALA A 307 -4.94 3.47 -12.14
C ALA A 307 -5.75 2.36 -12.82
N ASN A 308 -5.52 1.09 -12.44
CA ASN A 308 -6.20 -0.06 -13.05
C ASN A 308 -7.12 -0.79 -12.05
N ASN A 309 -7.32 -0.26 -10.83
CA ASN A 309 -8.09 -0.88 -9.75
C ASN A 309 -7.64 -2.33 -9.43
N PHE A 310 -6.32 -2.56 -9.48
CA PHE A 310 -5.73 -3.86 -9.19
C PHE A 310 -5.56 -4.10 -7.69
N GLN A 311 -5.70 -5.36 -7.29
CA GLN A 311 -5.41 -5.89 -5.97
C GLN A 311 -4.20 -6.81 -6.07
N LEU A 312 -3.10 -6.39 -5.46
CA LEU A 312 -1.84 -7.14 -5.50
C LEU A 312 -1.61 -7.90 -4.21
N ARG A 313 -1.25 -9.19 -4.34
CA ARG A 313 -0.62 -9.98 -3.28
C ARG A 313 0.78 -10.39 -3.74
N VAL A 314 1.79 -9.93 -3.01
CA VAL A 314 3.16 -10.44 -3.17
C VAL A 314 3.37 -11.54 -2.14
N LEU A 315 3.81 -12.72 -2.59
CA LEU A 315 3.95 -13.91 -1.75
C LEU A 315 5.38 -14.45 -1.78
N LEU A 316 5.82 -15.00 -0.66
CA LEU A 316 7.16 -15.60 -0.54
C LEU A 316 7.15 -17.05 -1.00
N LEU A 317 7.99 -17.37 -1.97
CA LEU A 317 8.27 -18.73 -2.41
C LEU A 317 9.67 -19.15 -1.91
N PRO A 318 9.87 -20.39 -1.43
CA PRO A 318 11.23 -20.89 -1.23
C PRO A 318 12.00 -20.86 -2.55
N GLY A 319 13.16 -20.19 -2.62
CA GLY A 319 13.90 -19.97 -3.87
C GLY A 319 14.18 -21.23 -4.71
N LYS A 320 14.32 -22.40 -4.07
CA LYS A 320 14.44 -23.69 -4.77
C LYS A 320 13.26 -24.05 -5.70
N LYS A 321 12.11 -23.38 -5.53
CA LYS A 321 10.91 -23.57 -6.34
C LYS A 321 10.77 -22.49 -7.42
N ASN A 322 11.57 -21.42 -7.41
CA ASN A 322 11.50 -20.31 -8.36
C ASN A 322 12.35 -20.54 -9.63
N ILE A 323 12.43 -21.80 -10.09
CA ILE A 323 13.48 -22.25 -11.01
C ILE A 323 13.41 -21.55 -12.39
N VAL A 324 12.21 -21.33 -12.91
CA VAL A 324 12.02 -20.70 -14.23
C VAL A 324 12.40 -19.22 -14.18
N ALA A 325 11.92 -18.47 -13.19
CA ALA A 325 12.27 -17.05 -13.05
C ALA A 325 13.78 -16.86 -12.78
N ASP A 326 14.39 -17.74 -11.96
CA ASP A 326 15.83 -17.77 -11.71
C ASP A 326 16.66 -18.08 -12.97
N ALA A 327 16.15 -18.96 -13.84
CA ALA A 327 16.78 -19.23 -15.13
C ALA A 327 16.69 -18.01 -16.05
N LEU A 328 15.52 -17.36 -16.15
CA LEU A 328 15.31 -16.15 -16.93
C LEU A 328 16.18 -14.98 -16.45
N SER A 329 16.25 -14.74 -15.13
CA SER A 329 17.05 -13.65 -14.54
C SER A 329 18.55 -13.82 -14.80
N ARG A 330 18.99 -15.04 -15.15
CA ARG A 330 20.39 -15.38 -15.47
C ARG A 330 20.63 -15.70 -16.95
N TRP A 331 19.66 -15.43 -17.83
CA TRP A 331 19.76 -15.68 -19.27
C TRP A 331 19.94 -17.17 -19.63
N ARG A 332 19.49 -18.09 -18.77
CA ARG A 332 19.53 -19.54 -19.00
C ARG A 332 18.22 -20.01 -19.63
N ASN A 333 17.97 -19.55 -20.85
CA ASN A 333 16.70 -19.79 -21.57
C ASN A 333 16.42 -21.29 -21.76
N ASP A 334 17.44 -22.09 -22.05
CA ASP A 334 17.30 -23.54 -22.24
C ASP A 334 16.82 -24.23 -20.95
N ASP A 335 17.38 -23.84 -19.80
CA ASP A 335 16.94 -24.33 -18.49
C ASP A 335 15.47 -23.92 -18.25
N ALA A 336 15.11 -22.66 -18.51
CA ALA A 336 13.75 -22.16 -18.33
C ALA A 336 12.73 -22.96 -19.16
N MET A 337 13.04 -23.23 -20.43
CA MET A 337 12.21 -24.03 -21.34
C MET A 337 12.17 -25.52 -20.97
N GLN A 338 13.20 -26.04 -20.31
CA GLN A 338 13.18 -27.41 -19.79
C GLN A 338 12.16 -27.56 -18.65
N TYR A 339 12.07 -26.56 -17.75
CA TYR A 339 11.11 -26.58 -16.64
C TYR A 339 9.70 -26.11 -17.02
N HIS A 340 9.57 -25.28 -18.06
CA HIS A 340 8.28 -24.88 -18.62
C HIS A 340 8.31 -25.02 -20.16
N PRO A 341 8.00 -26.21 -20.70
CA PRO A 341 8.00 -26.45 -22.14
C PRO A 341 7.00 -25.57 -22.87
N GLY A 342 7.45 -24.86 -23.91
CA GLY A 342 6.62 -23.94 -24.69
C GLY A 342 6.63 -22.49 -24.21
N LEU A 343 7.45 -22.17 -23.20
CA LEU A 343 7.68 -20.80 -22.74
C LEU A 343 8.21 -19.91 -23.87
N LEU A 344 7.45 -18.87 -24.22
CA LEU A 344 7.86 -17.82 -25.13
C LEU A 344 8.58 -16.72 -24.35
N ILE A 345 9.85 -16.49 -24.64
CA ILE A 345 10.69 -15.54 -23.90
C ILE A 345 10.83 -14.25 -24.70
N ASP A 346 10.36 -13.14 -24.12
CA ASP A 346 10.56 -11.78 -24.64
C ASP A 346 11.67 -11.06 -23.88
N SER A 347 12.63 -10.48 -24.62
CA SER A 347 13.71 -9.65 -24.09
C SER A 347 13.70 -8.21 -24.61
N SER A 348 12.61 -7.80 -25.26
CA SER A 348 12.45 -6.48 -25.88
C SER A 348 11.49 -5.56 -25.11
N THR A 349 10.72 -6.10 -24.17
CA THR A 349 9.83 -5.32 -23.31
C THR A 349 10.61 -4.25 -22.53
N PRO A 350 10.21 -2.96 -22.60
CA PRO A 350 10.90 -1.90 -21.91
C PRO A 350 10.72 -1.98 -20.40
N LEU A 351 11.74 -1.54 -19.66
CA LEU A 351 11.67 -1.38 -18.20
C LEU A 351 10.87 -0.12 -17.84
N PRO A 352 10.14 -0.11 -16.70
CA PRO A 352 9.48 1.08 -16.22
C PRO A 352 10.51 2.15 -15.87
N TYR A 353 10.23 3.40 -16.25
CA TYR A 353 11.04 4.53 -15.82
C TYR A 353 10.77 4.83 -14.35
N ILE A 354 11.76 4.60 -13.50
CA ILE A 354 11.71 4.95 -12.07
C ILE A 354 12.85 5.93 -11.81
N PRO A 355 12.58 7.16 -11.32
CA PRO A 355 13.61 8.14 -11.05
C PRO A 355 14.63 7.57 -10.05
N PHE A 356 15.82 7.23 -10.52
CA PHE A 356 16.89 6.76 -9.66
C PHE A 356 17.62 7.98 -9.09
N THR A 357 17.37 8.29 -7.82
CA THR A 357 18.24 9.21 -7.09
C THR A 357 19.17 8.37 -6.22
N PRO A 358 20.45 8.17 -6.60
CA PRO A 358 21.38 7.49 -5.71
C PRO A 358 21.45 8.25 -4.38
N PRO A 359 21.66 7.56 -3.25
CA PRO A 359 21.89 8.21 -1.98
C PRO A 359 23.04 9.21 -2.18
N ARG A 360 22.75 10.51 -2.07
CA ARG A 360 23.83 11.48 -1.94
C ARG A 360 24.40 11.26 -0.55
N ASP A 361 25.65 10.85 -0.47
CA ASP A 361 26.40 10.94 0.78
C ASP A 361 26.24 12.38 1.28
N THR A 362 25.55 12.53 2.39
CA THR A 362 25.38 13.82 3.06
C THR A 362 26.72 14.19 3.68
N LEU A 363 27.63 14.72 2.87
CA LEU A 363 28.71 15.56 3.35
C LEU A 363 28.16 16.98 3.55
N GLY A 364 27.92 17.34 4.81
CA GLY A 364 27.75 18.73 5.27
C GLY A 364 26.31 19.23 5.33
#